data_AF-M9LR13-F1
#
_entry.id   AF-M9LR13-F1
#
_cell.length_a   1.000
_cell.length_b   1.000
_cell.length_c   1.000
_cell.angle_alpha   90.00
_cell.angle_beta   90.00
_cell.angle_gamma   90.00
#
_symmetry.space_group_name_H-M   'P 1'
#
loop_
_entity.id
_entity.type
_entity.pdbx_description
1 polymer ?
#
loop_
_entity_poly.entity_id
_entity_poly.type
_entity_poly.pdbx_seq_one_letter_code
_entity_poly.pdbx_strand_id
1 'polypeptide(L)'
;GRKVLTGSGPASWSHDGTPEGVYDLNGNVWEWVSGLRLAEGTIQVIPGNDVALQPDQSSTSEEWTAIASDGYSVKYAEVDDEIQLTVGIAGGYGGCLFSELTTDAEVPFLVQALALFPTDDDPLTDGFWMDAEESERLPIRGGSWSYGSLAGGFALTLNNARSDSASYIGFRSAFVPGI
;
A
#
# COMPACT_ATOMS: atom_id res chain seq x y z
N GLY A 1 4.73 -19.55 6.72
CA GLY A 1 4.92 -19.37 8.17
C GLY A 1 3.65 -19.71 8.93
N ARG A 2 3.55 -19.32 10.20
CA ARG A 2 2.36 -19.45 11.06
C ARG A 2 2.09 -18.10 11.75
N LYS A 3 0.83 -17.82 12.10
CA LYS A 3 0.48 -16.67 12.94
C LYS A 3 1.16 -16.78 14.31
N VAL A 4 1.62 -15.65 14.84
CA VAL A 4 2.29 -15.57 16.14
C VAL A 4 1.60 -14.55 17.05
N LEU A 5 1.94 -14.57 18.35
CA LEU A 5 1.53 -13.52 19.28
C LEU A 5 2.29 -12.23 18.95
N THR A 6 1.63 -11.08 19.04
CA THR A 6 2.20 -9.77 18.72
C THR A 6 3.49 -9.52 19.52
N GLY A 7 4.57 -9.14 18.82
CA GLY A 7 5.87 -8.83 19.43
C GLY A 7 6.58 -10.02 20.07
N SER A 8 6.12 -11.26 19.87
CA SER A 8 6.77 -12.45 20.47
C SER A 8 8.03 -12.91 19.72
N GLY A 9 8.32 -12.30 18.57
CA GLY A 9 9.53 -12.54 17.82
C GLY A 9 10.79 -11.92 18.43
N PRO A 10 11.97 -12.23 17.88
CA PRO A 10 13.21 -11.56 18.24
C PRO A 10 13.17 -10.06 17.92
N ALA A 11 14.04 -9.25 18.53
CA ALA A 11 14.16 -7.82 18.26
C ALA A 11 14.43 -7.49 16.78
N SER A 12 14.99 -8.41 16.00
CA SER A 12 15.13 -8.26 14.55
C SER A 12 13.81 -8.23 13.78
N TRP A 13 12.67 -8.49 14.41
CA TRP A 13 11.33 -8.30 13.84
C TRP A 13 10.73 -6.94 14.17
N SER A 14 11.44 -6.11 14.94
CA SER A 14 11.12 -4.70 15.08
C SER A 14 11.76 -3.89 13.96
N HIS A 15 11.16 -2.74 13.64
CA HIS A 15 11.58 -1.91 12.53
C HIS A 15 13.02 -1.37 12.62
N ASP A 16 13.59 -1.30 13.82
CA ASP A 16 14.92 -0.75 14.10
C ASP A 16 15.88 -1.78 14.70
N GLY A 17 15.45 -3.04 14.80
CA GLY A 17 16.24 -4.13 15.37
C GLY A 17 16.39 -4.07 16.90
N THR A 18 15.70 -3.15 17.58
CA THR A 18 15.76 -2.98 19.04
C THR A 18 14.50 -3.52 19.73
N PRO A 19 14.57 -3.85 21.04
CA PRO A 19 13.39 -4.23 21.81
C PRO A 19 12.28 -3.19 21.92
N GLU A 20 12.60 -1.91 21.65
CA GLU A 20 11.64 -0.79 21.76
C GLU A 20 11.02 -0.42 20.40
N GLY A 21 11.49 -1.05 19.32
CA GLY A 21 11.00 -0.79 17.99
C GLY A 21 9.55 -1.25 17.79
N VAL A 22 8.95 -0.79 16.70
CA VAL A 22 7.64 -1.25 16.28
C VAL A 22 7.77 -2.65 15.66
N TYR A 23 7.12 -3.64 16.29
CA TYR A 23 7.17 -5.04 15.87
C TYR A 23 6.18 -5.38 14.76
N ASP A 24 6.47 -6.50 14.09
CA ASP A 24 5.57 -7.22 13.19
C ASP A 24 5.02 -6.35 12.03
N LEU A 25 5.80 -5.38 11.56
CA LEU A 25 5.48 -4.62 10.32
C LEU A 25 5.68 -5.48 9.06
N ASN A 26 6.59 -6.46 9.14
CA ASN A 26 6.85 -7.45 8.10
C ASN A 26 6.29 -8.80 8.54
N GLY A 27 5.20 -9.24 7.92
CA GLY A 27 4.58 -10.52 8.20
C GLY A 27 3.60 -10.50 9.38
N ASN A 28 3.39 -11.68 9.98
CA ASN A 28 2.27 -11.97 10.87
C ASN A 28 0.92 -11.77 10.17
N VAL A 29 0.38 -10.56 10.07
CA VAL A 29 -0.89 -10.27 9.38
C VAL A 29 -0.74 -9.07 8.46
N TRP A 30 -1.49 -9.06 7.37
CA TRP A 30 -1.71 -7.85 6.61
C TRP A 30 -2.44 -6.81 7.46
N GLU A 31 -2.17 -5.54 7.23
CA GLU A 31 -2.79 -4.46 8.02
C GLU A 31 -3.46 -3.42 7.14
N TRP A 32 -4.74 -3.16 7.39
CA TRP A 32 -5.45 -2.02 6.82
C TRP A 32 -4.74 -0.71 7.18
N VAL A 33 -4.52 0.11 6.15
CA VAL A 33 -4.00 1.47 6.32
C VAL A 33 -5.01 2.47 5.77
N SER A 34 -5.12 3.63 6.42
CA SER A 34 -6.03 4.70 6.01
C SER A 34 -5.36 5.67 5.04
N GLY A 35 -6.17 6.46 4.31
CA GLY A 35 -5.68 7.62 3.58
C GLY A 35 -5.13 7.35 2.18
N LEU A 36 -5.28 6.13 1.69
CA LEU A 36 -4.95 5.73 0.33
C LEU A 36 -6.09 4.86 -0.20
N ARG A 37 -6.43 5.02 -1.47
CA ARG A 37 -7.30 4.10 -2.22
C ARG A 37 -6.87 4.04 -3.69
N LEU A 38 -7.28 2.97 -4.35
CA LEU A 38 -7.27 2.85 -5.80
C LEU A 38 -8.72 2.92 -6.28
N ALA A 39 -9.07 3.93 -7.06
CA ALA A 39 -10.44 4.12 -7.56
C ALA A 39 -10.44 4.11 -9.08
N GLU A 40 -10.97 3.04 -9.69
CA GLU A 40 -10.90 2.80 -11.14
C GLU A 40 -9.45 2.93 -11.64
N GLY A 41 -8.53 2.31 -10.90
CA GLY A 41 -7.08 2.36 -11.11
C GLY A 41 -6.41 3.70 -10.80
N THR A 42 -7.14 4.76 -10.46
CA THR A 42 -6.57 6.05 -10.07
C THR A 42 -6.09 6.03 -8.63
N ILE A 43 -4.84 6.45 -8.41
CA ILE A 43 -4.26 6.56 -7.07
C ILE A 43 -4.81 7.82 -6.40
N GLN A 44 -5.55 7.63 -5.32
CA GLN A 44 -6.13 8.72 -4.54
C GLN A 44 -5.70 8.63 -3.08
N VAL A 45 -5.50 9.80 -2.49
CA VAL A 45 -5.02 9.95 -1.11
C VAL A 45 -5.85 10.98 -0.37
N ILE A 46 -5.84 10.89 0.95
CA ILE A 46 -6.20 12.01 1.81
C ILE A 46 -4.91 12.83 2.02
N PRO A 47 -4.89 14.14 1.69
CA PRO A 47 -3.67 14.94 1.72
C PRO A 47 -2.94 14.97 3.07
N GLY A 48 -1.62 15.11 3.02
CA GLY A 48 -0.77 15.21 4.21
C GLY A 48 -0.88 13.98 5.10
N ASN A 49 -1.23 14.20 6.37
CA ASN A 49 -1.62 13.16 7.31
C ASN A 49 -3.02 13.45 7.88
N ASP A 50 -3.87 14.08 7.07
CA ASP A 50 -5.17 14.57 7.52
C ASP A 50 -6.12 13.43 7.88
N VAL A 51 -5.83 12.19 7.47
CA VAL A 51 -6.50 10.99 8.02
C VAL A 51 -6.51 10.93 9.53
N ALA A 52 -5.50 11.51 10.19
CA ALA A 52 -5.43 11.56 11.64
C ALA A 52 -6.53 12.47 12.24
N LEU A 53 -7.06 13.42 11.46
CA LEU A 53 -8.22 14.25 11.81
C LEU A 53 -9.56 13.51 11.66
N GLN A 54 -9.54 12.24 11.23
CA GLN A 54 -10.71 11.40 10.99
C GLN A 54 -11.71 11.99 9.97
N PRO A 55 -11.25 12.39 8.77
CA PRO A 55 -12.13 12.86 7.70
C PRO A 55 -13.02 11.72 7.19
N ASP A 56 -14.06 12.06 6.43
CA ASP A 56 -14.84 11.04 5.74
C ASP A 56 -13.96 10.31 4.72
N GLN A 57 -13.83 8.99 4.89
CA GLN A 57 -13.12 8.10 3.97
C GLN A 57 -14.07 7.16 3.23
N SER A 58 -15.38 7.44 3.22
CA SER A 58 -16.39 6.73 2.43
C SER A 58 -16.06 6.79 0.93
N SER A 59 -16.66 5.90 0.13
CA SER A 59 -16.39 5.84 -1.30
C SER A 59 -16.83 7.09 -2.06
N THR A 60 -17.80 7.83 -1.52
CA THR A 60 -18.35 9.07 -2.08
C THR A 60 -17.75 10.34 -1.47
N SER A 61 -16.76 10.21 -0.58
CA SER A 61 -16.15 11.38 0.08
C SER A 61 -15.43 12.29 -0.91
N GLU A 62 -15.57 13.60 -0.72
CA GLU A 62 -14.85 14.64 -1.46
C GLU A 62 -13.43 14.89 -0.93
N GLU A 63 -13.05 14.27 0.19
CA GLU A 63 -11.73 14.40 0.80
C GLU A 63 -10.63 13.68 0.00
N TRP A 64 -11.03 12.69 -0.82
CA TRP A 64 -10.12 11.95 -1.67
C TRP A 64 -9.59 12.81 -2.82
N THR A 65 -8.27 12.94 -2.88
CA THR A 65 -7.57 13.70 -3.92
C THR A 65 -6.71 12.76 -4.76
N ALA A 66 -6.84 12.84 -6.09
CA ALA A 66 -5.95 12.10 -7.00
C ALA A 66 -4.53 12.69 -6.97
N ILE A 67 -3.51 11.84 -6.94
CA ILE A 67 -2.14 12.28 -7.21
C ILE A 67 -2.04 12.62 -8.69
N ALA A 68 -1.41 13.74 -9.03
CA ALA A 68 -1.26 14.18 -10.41
C ALA A 68 0.21 14.21 -10.87
N SER A 69 0.40 13.92 -12.16
CA SER A 69 1.65 14.10 -12.90
C SER A 69 1.31 14.77 -14.23
N ASP A 70 2.01 15.85 -14.58
CA ASP A 70 1.74 16.66 -15.79
C ASP A 70 0.27 17.07 -16.01
N GLY A 71 -0.46 17.33 -14.92
CA GLY A 71 -1.88 17.72 -14.96
C GLY A 71 -2.86 16.58 -15.18
N TYR A 72 -2.39 15.34 -15.23
CA TYR A 72 -3.20 14.12 -15.32
C TYR A 72 -3.13 13.32 -14.03
N SER A 73 -4.18 12.58 -13.70
CA SER A 73 -4.16 11.70 -12.53
C SER A 73 -3.26 10.50 -12.77
N VAL A 74 -2.46 10.17 -11.76
CA VAL A 74 -1.60 8.98 -11.74
C VAL A 74 -2.43 7.74 -11.43
N LYS A 75 -2.14 6.65 -12.13
CA LYS A 75 -2.89 5.40 -12.11
C LYS A 75 -1.95 4.20 -12.15
N TYR A 76 -2.52 3.02 -11.87
CA TYR A 76 -1.90 1.76 -12.26
C TYR A 76 -2.63 1.14 -13.46
N ALA A 77 -1.86 0.42 -14.27
CA ALA A 77 -2.35 -0.45 -15.32
C ALA A 77 -1.50 -1.74 -15.35
N GLU A 78 -2.11 -2.84 -15.77
CA GLU A 78 -1.36 -4.02 -16.22
C GLU A 78 -1.18 -3.93 -17.74
N VAL A 79 0.06 -3.98 -18.20
CA VAL A 79 0.45 -3.90 -19.60
C VAL A 79 1.50 -4.96 -19.85
N ASP A 80 1.21 -5.89 -20.76
CA ASP A 80 2.13 -6.99 -21.13
C ASP A 80 2.64 -7.79 -19.91
N ASP A 81 1.73 -8.16 -18.98
CA ASP A 81 2.02 -8.86 -17.72
C ASP A 81 2.88 -8.05 -16.70
N GLU A 82 3.14 -6.76 -16.96
CA GLU A 82 3.84 -5.86 -16.03
C GLU A 82 2.86 -4.86 -15.40
N ILE A 83 3.06 -4.57 -14.11
CA ILE A 83 2.32 -3.48 -13.45
C ILE A 83 3.06 -2.16 -13.69
N GLN A 84 2.37 -1.25 -14.34
CA GLN A 84 2.89 0.05 -14.74
C GLN A 84 2.18 1.18 -14.02
N LEU A 85 2.95 2.16 -13.55
CA LEU A 85 2.46 3.48 -13.18
C LEU A 85 2.31 4.34 -14.44
N THR A 86 1.13 4.93 -14.62
CA THR A 86 0.79 5.67 -15.84
C THR A 86 -0.10 6.87 -15.57
N VAL A 87 -0.16 7.80 -16.53
CA VAL A 87 -1.19 8.85 -16.61
C VAL A 87 -2.24 8.56 -17.68
N GLY A 88 -2.08 7.44 -18.40
CA GLY A 88 -2.95 7.01 -19.48
C GLY A 88 -4.19 6.27 -19.01
N ILE A 89 -4.44 5.12 -19.64
CA ILE A 89 -5.60 4.27 -19.38
C ILE A 89 -5.24 3.32 -18.24
N ALA A 90 -6.08 3.27 -17.20
CA ALA A 90 -5.97 2.27 -16.15
C ALA A 90 -6.66 0.96 -16.55
N GLY A 91 -6.29 -0.14 -15.90
CA GLY A 91 -6.99 -1.41 -16.03
C GLY A 91 -6.14 -2.60 -15.64
N GLY A 92 -6.78 -3.77 -15.65
CA GLY A 92 -6.14 -5.04 -15.32
C GLY A 92 -5.99 -5.30 -13.82
N TYR A 93 -5.54 -6.51 -13.54
CA TYR A 93 -5.37 -7.08 -12.21
C TYR A 93 -4.07 -7.89 -12.21
N GLY A 94 -3.22 -7.71 -11.21
CA GLY A 94 -1.95 -8.41 -11.19
C GLY A 94 -1.17 -8.30 -9.90
N GLY A 95 0.02 -8.89 -9.92
CA GLY A 95 1.02 -8.69 -8.88
C GLY A 95 2.44 -8.94 -9.37
N CYS A 96 3.39 -8.20 -8.81
CA CYS A 96 4.81 -8.25 -9.11
C CYS A 96 5.62 -8.03 -7.81
N LEU A 97 6.95 -8.06 -7.88
CA LEU A 97 7.76 -7.48 -6.82
C LEU A 97 7.64 -5.95 -6.86
N PHE A 98 7.78 -5.29 -5.71
CA PHE A 98 7.71 -3.84 -5.63
C PHE A 98 8.79 -3.18 -6.50
N SER A 99 9.99 -3.77 -6.56
CA SER A 99 11.07 -3.32 -7.45
C SER A 99 10.82 -3.55 -8.94
N GLU A 100 9.80 -4.34 -9.31
CA GLU A 100 9.47 -4.64 -10.71
C GLU A 100 8.37 -3.71 -11.26
N LEU A 101 7.86 -2.77 -10.46
CA LEU A 101 6.94 -1.75 -10.94
C LEU A 101 7.62 -0.93 -12.06
N THR A 102 6.94 -0.81 -13.20
CA THR A 102 7.42 -0.02 -14.33
C THR A 102 6.64 1.29 -14.44
N THR A 103 7.08 2.21 -15.29
CA THR A 103 6.37 3.49 -15.53
C THR A 103 6.52 3.93 -16.97
N ASP A 104 5.46 4.49 -17.56
CA ASP A 104 5.52 5.20 -18.84
C ASP A 104 5.44 6.73 -18.69
N ALA A 105 5.32 7.20 -17.44
CA ALA A 105 5.17 8.60 -17.08
C ALA A 105 6.24 9.05 -16.07
N GLU A 106 6.35 10.38 -15.87
CA GLU A 106 7.12 10.91 -14.75
C GLU A 106 6.48 10.48 -13.43
N VAL A 107 7.27 9.87 -12.56
CA VAL A 107 6.85 9.42 -11.22
C VAL A 107 6.90 10.62 -10.28
N PRO A 108 5.77 11.12 -9.75
CA PRO A 108 5.79 12.22 -8.80
C PRO A 108 6.51 11.82 -7.51
N PHE A 109 7.27 12.74 -6.93
CA PHE A 109 7.93 12.54 -5.63
C PHE A 109 6.96 12.01 -4.55
N LEU A 110 5.71 12.47 -4.55
CA LEU A 110 4.71 12.02 -3.58
C LEU A 110 4.40 10.53 -3.69
N VAL A 111 4.40 9.96 -4.91
CA VAL A 111 4.19 8.51 -5.11
C VAL A 111 5.31 7.71 -4.43
N GLN A 112 6.56 8.12 -4.62
CA GLN A 112 7.71 7.49 -3.97
C GLN A 112 7.69 7.69 -2.45
N ALA A 113 7.41 8.92 -1.98
CA ALA A 113 7.33 9.24 -0.55
C ALA A 113 6.25 8.45 0.19
N LEU A 114 5.18 8.04 -0.50
CA LEU A 114 4.10 7.20 0.03
C LEU A 114 4.35 5.69 -0.13
N ALA A 115 5.54 5.28 -0.58
CA ALA A 115 5.90 3.90 -0.88
C ALA A 115 4.91 3.24 -1.86
N LEU A 116 4.66 3.92 -2.98
CA LEU A 116 3.81 3.47 -4.09
C LEU A 116 4.62 3.21 -5.38
N PHE A 117 5.90 3.55 -5.38
CA PHE A 117 6.84 3.25 -6.45
C PHE A 117 8.27 3.21 -5.88
N PRO A 118 9.20 2.39 -6.41
CA PRO A 118 10.60 2.37 -5.98
C PRO A 118 11.30 3.73 -6.10
N THR A 119 12.24 4.00 -5.19
CA THR A 119 13.08 5.20 -5.24
C THR A 119 14.38 5.00 -6.01
N ASP A 120 14.77 3.75 -6.19
CA ASP A 120 16.04 3.30 -6.74
C ASP A 120 15.89 1.85 -7.25
N ASP A 121 16.98 1.30 -7.76
CA ASP A 121 17.05 -0.04 -8.34
C ASP A 121 17.36 -1.14 -7.29
N ASP A 122 17.17 -0.85 -6.00
CA ASP A 122 17.39 -1.88 -4.97
C ASP A 122 16.43 -3.06 -5.20
N PRO A 123 16.90 -4.31 -5.08
CA PRO A 123 16.10 -5.50 -5.37
C PRO A 123 15.13 -5.82 -4.21
N LEU A 124 14.13 -4.96 -4.02
CA LEU A 124 13.08 -5.11 -3.01
C LEU A 124 12.18 -6.30 -3.34
N THR A 125 12.21 -7.34 -2.51
CA THR A 125 11.46 -8.59 -2.74
C THR A 125 10.02 -8.56 -2.23
N ASP A 126 9.61 -7.46 -1.62
CA ASP A 126 8.25 -7.19 -1.18
C ASP A 126 7.27 -7.31 -2.34
N GLY A 127 6.11 -7.92 -2.14
CA GLY A 127 5.11 -8.05 -3.19
C GLY A 127 4.23 -6.80 -3.32
N PHE A 128 3.86 -6.49 -4.56
CA PHE A 128 2.87 -5.47 -4.90
C PHE A 128 1.73 -6.14 -5.67
N TRP A 129 0.48 -5.81 -5.31
CA TRP A 129 -0.71 -6.29 -6.01
C TRP A 129 -1.72 -5.17 -6.20
N MET A 130 -2.43 -5.18 -7.33
CA MET A 130 -3.46 -4.19 -7.62
C MET A 130 -4.61 -4.80 -8.43
N ASP A 131 -5.77 -4.17 -8.32
CA ASP A 131 -6.93 -4.42 -9.16
C ASP A 131 -7.47 -3.06 -9.62
N ALA A 132 -7.08 -2.67 -10.84
CA ALA A 132 -7.40 -1.36 -11.42
C ALA A 132 -8.71 -1.37 -12.21
N GLU A 133 -9.40 -2.52 -12.32
CA GLU A 133 -10.69 -2.65 -13.02
C GLU A 133 -11.88 -2.25 -12.13
N GLU A 134 -11.63 -2.10 -10.84
CA GLU A 134 -12.68 -2.01 -9.83
C GLU A 134 -12.92 -0.58 -9.39
N SER A 135 -14.19 -0.30 -9.04
CA SER A 135 -14.61 1.04 -8.64
C SER A 135 -13.85 1.57 -7.41
N GLU A 136 -13.45 0.68 -6.50
CA GLU A 136 -12.66 1.03 -5.33
C GLU A 136 -11.94 -0.20 -4.75
N ARG A 137 -10.65 -0.02 -4.45
CA ARG A 137 -9.84 -0.93 -3.63
C ARG A 137 -9.09 -0.16 -2.56
N LEU A 138 -8.97 -0.76 -1.39
CA LEU A 138 -8.28 -0.17 -0.24
C LEU A 138 -6.97 -0.93 0.07
N PRO A 139 -5.98 -0.22 0.62
CA PRO A 139 -4.66 -0.76 0.89
C PRO A 139 -4.61 -1.60 2.17
N ILE A 140 -3.97 -2.75 2.07
CA ILE A 140 -3.37 -3.42 3.24
C ILE A 140 -1.86 -3.57 3.01
N ARG A 141 -1.06 -3.46 4.07
CA ARG A 141 0.40 -3.50 4.03
C ARG A 141 1.04 -4.57 4.91
N GLY A 142 2.31 -4.87 4.66
CA GLY A 142 3.18 -5.66 5.55
C GLY A 142 3.29 -7.15 5.23
N GLY A 143 2.27 -7.75 4.60
CA GLY A 143 2.24 -9.19 4.35
C GLY A 143 1.77 -10.01 5.55
N SER A 144 1.20 -11.19 5.30
CA SER A 144 0.85 -12.14 6.37
C SER A 144 1.84 -13.29 6.50
N TRP A 145 1.66 -14.12 7.53
CA TRP A 145 2.53 -15.27 7.84
C TRP A 145 2.72 -16.25 6.66
N SER A 146 1.87 -16.26 5.65
CA SER A 146 1.94 -17.16 4.49
C SER A 146 2.73 -16.60 3.31
N TYR A 147 3.05 -15.30 3.28
CA TYR A 147 3.62 -14.63 2.10
C TYR A 147 5.14 -14.77 1.95
N GLY A 148 5.84 -15.28 2.96
CA GLY A 148 7.27 -15.58 2.85
C GLY A 148 8.08 -14.32 2.53
N SER A 149 8.89 -14.37 1.47
CA SER A 149 9.73 -13.24 1.02
C SER A 149 8.94 -12.07 0.43
N LEU A 150 7.66 -12.28 0.09
CA LEU A 150 6.81 -11.22 -0.45
C LEU A 150 6.21 -10.33 0.64
N ALA A 151 6.40 -10.68 1.92
CA ALA A 151 6.07 -9.81 3.05
C ALA A 151 7.22 -8.83 3.33
N GLY A 152 6.88 -7.64 3.81
CA GLY A 152 7.87 -6.60 4.10
C GLY A 152 7.30 -5.19 4.16
N GLY A 153 8.20 -4.22 4.37
CA GLY A 153 7.84 -2.82 4.58
C GLY A 153 7.23 -2.16 3.34
N PHE A 154 7.54 -2.66 2.15
CA PHE A 154 6.97 -2.18 0.88
C PHE A 154 5.83 -3.07 0.38
N ALA A 155 5.55 -4.18 1.07
CA ALA A 155 4.49 -5.09 0.65
C ALA A 155 3.15 -4.38 0.71
N LEU A 156 2.45 -4.29 -0.42
CA LEU A 156 1.22 -3.55 -0.58
C LEU A 156 0.26 -4.32 -1.47
N THR A 157 -0.98 -4.47 -1.04
CA THR A 157 -2.04 -4.87 -1.95
C THR A 157 -3.17 -3.84 -1.98
N LEU A 158 -3.55 -3.49 -3.20
CA LEU A 158 -4.65 -2.62 -3.62
C LEU A 158 -5.69 -3.45 -4.40
N ASN A 159 -5.99 -4.67 -3.96
CA ASN A 159 -6.98 -5.55 -4.59
C ASN A 159 -8.16 -5.93 -3.67
N ASN A 160 -8.23 -5.38 -2.46
CA ASN A 160 -9.27 -5.71 -1.48
C ASN A 160 -10.39 -4.67 -1.48
N ALA A 161 -11.63 -5.12 -1.43
CA ALA A 161 -12.78 -4.27 -1.17
C ALA A 161 -12.77 -3.82 0.30
N ARG A 162 -13.41 -2.68 0.59
CA ARG A 162 -13.54 -2.14 1.95
C ARG A 162 -14.18 -3.11 2.96
N SER A 163 -15.05 -3.99 2.47
CA SER A 163 -15.74 -4.99 3.28
C SER A 163 -14.91 -6.23 3.58
N ASP A 164 -13.70 -6.34 3.01
CA ASP A 164 -12.93 -7.57 3.09
C ASP A 164 -12.48 -7.84 4.52
N SER A 165 -12.74 -9.06 4.95
CA SER A 165 -12.44 -9.54 6.28
C SER A 165 -11.90 -10.96 6.18
N ALA A 166 -10.65 -11.13 6.57
CA ALA A 166 -9.98 -12.43 6.59
C ALA A 166 -9.19 -12.60 7.89
N SER A 167 -8.93 -13.86 8.26
CA SER A 167 -8.20 -14.20 9.49
C SER A 167 -6.74 -13.71 9.52
N TYR A 168 -6.22 -13.31 8.35
CA TYR A 168 -4.88 -12.78 8.13
C TYR A 168 -4.84 -11.27 7.86
N ILE A 169 -5.97 -10.57 7.99
CA ILE A 169 -6.07 -9.12 7.86
C ILE A 169 -6.43 -8.52 9.22
N GLY A 170 -5.69 -7.49 9.63
CA GLY A 170 -5.91 -6.73 10.84
C GLY A 170 -5.67 -5.25 10.62
N PHE A 171 -5.32 -4.54 11.68
CA PHE A 171 -4.86 -3.16 11.67
C PHE A 171 -4.06 -2.89 12.94
N ARG A 172 -3.36 -1.76 12.96
CA ARG A 172 -2.76 -1.21 14.19
C ARG A 172 -3.19 0.23 14.38
N SER A 173 -3.30 0.63 15.64
CA SER A 173 -3.61 2.01 16.01
C SER A 173 -2.35 2.87 15.95
N ALA A 174 -2.52 4.13 15.55
CA ALA A 174 -1.53 5.18 15.72
C ALA A 174 -2.15 6.34 16.52
N PHE A 175 -1.29 7.17 17.13
CA PHE A 175 -1.72 8.34 17.90
C PHE A 175 -0.89 9.56 17.49
N VAL A 176 -1.56 10.66 17.19
CA VAL A 176 -0.92 11.95 16.95
C VAL A 176 -1.40 12.93 18.03
N PRO A 177 -0.50 13.45 18.88
CA PRO A 177 -0.89 14.41 19.90
C PRO A 177 -1.19 15.78 19.28
N GLY A 178 -2.25 16.44 19.73
CA GLY A 178 -2.48 17.87 19.47
C GLY A 178 -2.88 18.23 18.04
N ILE A 179 -3.40 17.25 17.28
CA ILE A 179 -4.16 17.49 16.06
C ILE A 179 -5.64 17.71 16.37
#